data_AF-A0A8T6P928-F1
#
_entry.id   AF-A0A8T6P928-F1
#
_cell.length_a   1.000
_cell.length_b   1.000
_cell.length_c   1.000
_cell.angle_alpha   90.00
_cell.angle_beta   90.00
_cell.angle_gamma   90.00
#
_symmetry.space_group_name_H-M   'P 1'
#
loop_
_entity.id
_entity.type
_entity.pdbx_description
1 polymer ?
#
loop_
_entity_poly.entity_id
_entity_poly.type
_entity_poly.pdbx_seq_one_letter_code
_entity_poly.pdbx_strand_id
1 'polypeptide(L)'
;MKSQSTSRNIPWLAILLIVWNLFDIGVHIAVDLVEPLRIAGNIAGLVAAAVVLLGLARAYAPHVLGLAAVLVIAFNALESILHGFLVPSLIFVGVSVFLLVRWAQVEWKKLNPGASDDAPSPTYLRWWTAIPATLLLVAIVPLVGEQNDLIIGPVAQMLDGQLAGADYWNEEPMILSAGLGFEGIIGIADYTEEAAREAGASWIRTATCTNGEELDAVARTAATTSASMRIVGTGRPDHADALPIVFSWPVATETIDLEDFQYTLSNGELGVLVGFTMFPNWELNERNTIVLYGEFANRLSASDEGAIFPVRLDIVGDLTLVGPGGQEVNARGLFWETEATPYDSGPTLVGAKLNFVGDTAVGEGGIPALESISIPNDEFALYEGGDFRLRVLTTGGFSPDGVSALQPDEYENFFRVHVNGEDGETVLLEQVGVDYEVAGGTLRVVGLSDLGQRENPDEGIYYDDCYGEDRDNYIDIILVGDEEAARNITFVEIPALEGGYSAFYNPGGPGPEPFEGVRYTAPGPPDIEPVIIALDDPMRIDRAAR
;
A
#
# COMPACT_ATOMS: atom_id res chain seq x y z
N MET A 1 -53.60 -45.93 -30.92
CA MET A 1 -52.40 -45.05 -31.01
C MET A 1 -52.57 -43.91 -30.02
N LYS A 2 -51.94 -44.02 -28.84
CA LYS A 2 -51.87 -42.92 -27.86
C LYS A 2 -50.66 -42.07 -28.26
N SER A 3 -50.91 -40.81 -28.58
CA SER A 3 -49.88 -39.80 -28.86
C SER A 3 -48.92 -39.69 -27.66
N GLN A 4 -47.66 -40.05 -27.85
CA GLN A 4 -46.58 -39.69 -26.94
C GLN A 4 -46.38 -38.17 -27.07
N SER A 5 -46.83 -37.44 -26.06
CA SER A 5 -46.43 -36.05 -25.83
C SER A 5 -44.94 -36.04 -25.49
N THR A 6 -44.10 -35.81 -26.51
CA THR A 6 -42.69 -35.47 -26.32
C THR A 6 -42.63 -34.16 -25.55
N SER A 7 -42.13 -34.19 -24.32
CA SER A 7 -41.89 -33.00 -23.50
C SER A 7 -40.86 -32.09 -24.18
N ARG A 8 -41.32 -31.16 -25.02
CA ARG A 8 -40.56 -29.97 -25.38
C ARG A 8 -40.55 -29.06 -24.15
N ASN A 9 -39.49 -29.05 -23.35
CA ASN A 9 -39.25 -28.00 -22.34
C ASN A 9 -37.80 -27.98 -21.83
N ILE A 10 -36.84 -27.96 -22.74
CA ILE A 10 -35.40 -27.70 -22.45
C ILE A 10 -34.89 -26.32 -22.95
N PRO A 11 -35.57 -25.51 -23.81
CA PRO A 11 -34.94 -24.27 -24.32
C PRO A 11 -34.67 -23.20 -23.25
N TRP A 12 -35.50 -23.11 -22.21
CA TRP A 12 -35.50 -21.95 -21.33
C TRP A 12 -34.26 -21.87 -20.41
N LEU A 13 -33.72 -23.00 -19.94
CA LEU A 13 -32.56 -23.01 -19.03
C LEU A 13 -31.30 -22.54 -19.77
N ALA A 14 -31.12 -22.98 -21.02
CA ALA A 14 -30.01 -22.55 -21.86
C ALA A 14 -30.15 -21.06 -22.26
N ILE A 15 -31.36 -20.59 -22.56
CA ILE A 15 -31.62 -19.18 -22.83
C ILE A 15 -31.31 -18.32 -21.60
N LEU A 16 -31.74 -18.76 -20.40
CA LEU A 16 -31.47 -18.04 -19.15
C LEU A 16 -29.97 -17.96 -18.85
N LEU A 17 -29.24 -19.06 -19.06
CA LEU A 17 -27.79 -19.09 -18.90
C LEU A 17 -27.11 -18.12 -19.88
N ILE A 18 -27.58 -18.05 -21.13
CA ILE A 18 -27.04 -17.09 -22.11
C ILE A 18 -27.29 -15.65 -21.70
N VAL A 19 -28.54 -15.31 -21.37
CA VAL A 19 -28.90 -13.94 -20.99
C VAL A 19 -28.13 -13.50 -19.75
N TRP A 20 -27.98 -14.39 -18.77
CA TRP A 20 -27.25 -14.08 -17.53
C TRP A 20 -25.76 -13.89 -17.75
N ASN A 21 -25.08 -14.80 -18.45
CA ASN A 21 -23.63 -14.68 -18.69
C ASN A 21 -23.30 -13.46 -19.56
N LEU A 22 -24.15 -13.10 -20.52
CA LEU A 22 -23.98 -11.87 -21.31
C LEU A 22 -24.22 -10.61 -20.46
N PHE A 23 -25.21 -10.64 -19.56
CA PHE A 23 -25.46 -9.55 -18.63
C PHE A 23 -24.29 -9.36 -17.66
N ASP A 24 -23.74 -10.44 -17.08
CA ASP A 24 -22.58 -10.39 -16.20
C ASP A 24 -21.36 -9.79 -16.93
N ILE A 25 -21.02 -10.31 -18.11
CA ILE A 25 -19.94 -9.75 -18.95
C ILE A 25 -20.18 -8.25 -19.23
N GLY A 26 -21.42 -7.86 -19.56
CA GLY A 26 -21.76 -6.48 -19.85
C GLY A 26 -21.64 -5.54 -18.65
N VAL A 27 -22.00 -6.00 -17.45
CA VAL A 27 -21.83 -5.24 -16.21
C VAL A 27 -20.34 -5.03 -15.93
N HIS A 28 -19.51 -6.07 -16.04
CA HIS A 28 -18.07 -5.97 -15.76
C HIS A 28 -17.32 -5.10 -16.74
N ILE A 29 -17.65 -5.18 -18.03
CA ILE A 29 -17.11 -4.25 -19.03
C ILE A 29 -17.54 -2.81 -18.70
N ALA A 30 -18.76 -2.60 -18.22
CA ALA A 30 -19.26 -1.25 -17.91
C ALA A 30 -18.68 -0.63 -16.64
N VAL A 31 -18.12 -1.44 -15.74
CA VAL A 31 -17.44 -0.99 -14.51
C VAL A 31 -15.91 -1.12 -14.60
N ASP A 32 -15.37 -1.40 -15.78
CA ASP A 32 -13.94 -1.56 -16.08
C ASP A 32 -13.21 -2.64 -15.26
N LEU A 33 -13.92 -3.72 -14.90
CA LEU A 33 -13.41 -4.87 -14.14
C LEU A 33 -13.35 -6.12 -15.03
N VAL A 34 -12.47 -6.11 -16.04
CA VAL A 34 -12.35 -7.21 -17.01
C VAL A 34 -11.43 -8.31 -16.47
N GLU A 35 -12.00 -9.30 -15.79
CA GLU A 35 -11.26 -10.38 -15.09
C GLU A 35 -11.18 -11.69 -15.92
N PRO A 36 -9.98 -12.19 -16.27
CA PRO A 36 -9.82 -13.33 -17.19
C PRO A 36 -10.45 -14.66 -16.73
N LEU A 37 -10.34 -15.02 -15.45
CA LEU A 37 -10.85 -16.27 -14.88
C LEU A 37 -12.38 -16.30 -14.86
N ARG A 38 -12.99 -15.18 -14.49
CA ARG A 38 -14.43 -14.97 -14.50
C ARG A 38 -15.01 -14.96 -15.91
N ILE A 39 -14.35 -14.28 -16.85
CA ILE A 39 -14.74 -14.28 -18.26
C ILE A 39 -14.65 -15.69 -18.84
N ALA A 40 -13.63 -16.47 -18.49
CA ALA A 40 -13.51 -17.87 -18.89
C ALA A 40 -14.66 -18.74 -18.37
N GLY A 41 -15.08 -18.54 -17.11
CA GLY A 41 -16.27 -19.18 -16.53
C GLY A 41 -17.54 -18.84 -17.31
N ASN A 42 -17.78 -17.55 -17.58
CA ASN A 42 -18.95 -17.08 -18.30
C ASN A 42 -19.00 -17.57 -19.76
N ILE A 43 -17.85 -17.60 -20.44
CA ILE A 43 -17.70 -18.17 -21.78
C ILE A 43 -18.01 -19.67 -21.76
N ALA A 44 -17.52 -20.42 -20.77
CA ALA A 44 -17.84 -21.84 -20.61
C ALA A 44 -19.36 -22.07 -20.44
N GLY A 45 -20.04 -21.21 -19.69
CA GLY A 45 -21.49 -21.18 -19.57
C GLY A 45 -22.20 -20.96 -20.91
N LEU A 46 -21.78 -19.93 -21.66
CA LEU A 46 -22.34 -19.60 -22.98
C LEU A 46 -22.16 -20.74 -23.99
N VAL A 47 -20.98 -21.35 -24.03
CA VAL A 47 -20.66 -22.48 -24.92
C VAL A 47 -21.52 -23.69 -24.57
N ALA A 48 -21.64 -24.04 -23.28
CA ALA A 48 -22.48 -25.14 -22.84
C ALA A 48 -23.96 -24.94 -23.20
N ALA A 49 -24.48 -23.72 -23.07
CA ALA A 49 -25.83 -23.37 -23.47
C ALA A 49 -26.04 -23.47 -24.99
N ALA A 50 -25.08 -23.00 -25.78
CA ALA A 50 -25.12 -23.10 -27.24
C ALA A 50 -25.12 -24.57 -27.72
N VAL A 51 -24.26 -25.42 -27.14
CA VAL A 51 -24.18 -26.86 -27.45
C VAL A 51 -25.52 -27.56 -27.23
N VAL A 52 -26.25 -27.19 -26.17
CA VAL A 52 -27.57 -27.75 -25.89
C VAL A 52 -28.65 -27.22 -26.83
N LEU A 53 -28.65 -25.93 -27.16
CA LEU A 53 -29.63 -25.32 -28.07
C LEU A 53 -29.48 -25.81 -29.51
N LEU A 54 -28.24 -26.05 -29.96
CA LEU A 54 -27.94 -26.65 -31.27
C LEU A 54 -28.29 -28.14 -31.36
N GLY A 55 -28.72 -28.76 -30.25
CA GLY A 55 -29.14 -30.15 -30.19
C GLY A 55 -27.99 -31.16 -30.21
N LEU A 56 -26.74 -30.69 -30.12
CA LEU A 56 -25.52 -31.52 -30.19
C LEU A 56 -25.37 -32.45 -28.98
N ALA A 57 -25.89 -32.05 -27.82
CA ALA A 57 -25.84 -32.83 -26.57
C ALA A 57 -27.23 -33.01 -25.94
N ARG A 58 -28.27 -33.18 -26.75
CA ARG A 58 -29.67 -33.14 -26.27
C ARG A 58 -30.00 -34.15 -25.16
N ALA A 59 -29.39 -35.33 -25.21
CA ALA A 59 -29.55 -36.39 -24.19
C ALA A 59 -28.83 -36.07 -22.88
N TYR A 60 -27.78 -35.25 -22.93
CA TYR A 60 -26.92 -34.88 -21.80
C TYR A 60 -27.11 -33.43 -21.35
N ALA A 61 -28.03 -32.70 -21.96
CA ALA A 61 -28.37 -31.31 -21.66
C ALA A 61 -28.44 -30.97 -20.15
N PRO A 62 -29.13 -31.76 -19.29
CA PRO A 62 -29.18 -31.46 -17.85
C PRO A 62 -27.81 -31.59 -17.16
N HIS A 63 -26.90 -32.43 -17.66
CA HIS A 63 -25.59 -32.65 -17.05
C HIS A 63 -24.58 -31.61 -17.55
N VAL A 64 -24.64 -31.27 -18.85
CA VAL A 64 -23.81 -30.22 -19.47
C VAL A 64 -24.13 -28.85 -18.86
N LEU A 65 -25.41 -28.49 -18.74
CA LEU A 65 -25.81 -27.21 -18.14
C LEU A 65 -25.58 -27.17 -16.63
N GLY A 66 -25.75 -28.29 -15.93
CA GLY A 66 -25.46 -28.39 -14.50
C GLY A 66 -23.97 -28.22 -14.19
N LEU A 67 -23.11 -28.91 -14.94
CA LEU A 67 -21.65 -28.77 -14.81
C LEU A 67 -21.19 -27.36 -15.16
N ALA A 68 -21.72 -26.75 -16.21
CA ALA A 68 -21.39 -25.38 -16.57
C ALA A 68 -21.80 -24.38 -15.48
N ALA A 69 -22.98 -24.55 -14.87
CA ALA A 69 -23.38 -23.74 -13.72
C ALA A 69 -22.43 -23.92 -12.53
N VAL A 70 -22.01 -25.15 -12.21
CA VAL A 70 -21.04 -25.41 -11.14
C VAL A 70 -19.68 -24.75 -11.42
N LEU A 71 -19.19 -24.79 -12.66
CA LEU A 71 -17.92 -24.16 -13.03
C LEU A 71 -17.99 -22.63 -12.94
N VAL A 72 -19.08 -22.01 -13.41
CA VAL A 72 -19.32 -20.56 -13.24
C VAL A 72 -19.33 -20.19 -11.76
N ILE A 73 -19.99 -20.99 -10.91
CA ILE A 73 -19.99 -20.76 -9.45
C ILE A 73 -18.59 -20.87 -8.86
N ALA A 74 -17.86 -21.94 -9.20
CA ALA A 74 -16.56 -22.21 -8.61
C ALA A 74 -15.54 -21.13 -8.98
N PHE A 75 -15.50 -20.71 -10.25
CA PHE A 75 -14.61 -19.63 -10.68
C PHE A 75 -15.01 -18.28 -10.09
N ASN A 76 -16.31 -17.93 -10.09
CA ASN A 76 -16.74 -16.66 -9.52
C ASN A 76 -16.54 -16.59 -8.00
N ALA A 77 -16.71 -17.71 -7.29
CA ALA A 77 -16.46 -17.78 -5.85
C ALA A 77 -14.96 -17.73 -5.52
N LEU A 78 -14.12 -18.42 -6.29
CA LEU A 78 -12.67 -18.38 -6.11
C LEU A 78 -12.13 -16.97 -6.36
N GLU A 79 -12.57 -16.32 -7.44
CA GLU A 79 -12.18 -14.94 -7.78
C GLU A 79 -12.59 -13.96 -6.67
N SER A 80 -13.82 -14.05 -6.19
CA SER A 80 -14.30 -13.18 -5.10
C SER A 80 -13.56 -13.39 -3.78
N ILE A 81 -13.02 -14.59 -3.52
CA ILE A 81 -12.18 -14.86 -2.34
C ILE A 81 -10.79 -14.26 -2.54
N LEU A 82 -10.21 -14.40 -3.74
CA LEU A 82 -8.87 -13.90 -4.05
C LEU A 82 -8.81 -12.36 -4.09
N HIS A 83 -9.89 -11.70 -4.50
CA HIS A 83 -9.92 -10.26 -4.74
C HIS A 83 -10.85 -9.47 -3.80
N GLY A 84 -11.38 -10.10 -2.74
CA GLY A 84 -12.11 -9.39 -1.67
C GLY A 84 -13.52 -8.85 -2.02
N PHE A 85 -14.04 -9.13 -3.22
CA PHE A 85 -15.34 -8.63 -3.69
C PHE A 85 -16.55 -9.45 -3.21
N LEU A 86 -16.83 -9.44 -1.90
CA LEU A 86 -17.87 -10.29 -1.29
C LEU A 86 -19.31 -9.98 -1.76
N VAL A 87 -19.63 -8.70 -1.98
CA VAL A 87 -21.01 -8.22 -2.25
C VAL A 87 -21.53 -8.64 -3.63
N PRO A 88 -20.79 -8.48 -4.75
CA PRO A 88 -21.20 -9.03 -6.03
C PRO A 88 -21.37 -10.56 -5.97
N SER A 89 -20.44 -11.30 -5.35
CA SER A 89 -20.49 -12.77 -5.26
C SER A 89 -21.78 -13.32 -4.64
N LEU A 90 -22.38 -12.64 -3.67
CA LEU A 90 -23.61 -13.10 -3.02
C LEU A 90 -24.82 -13.11 -3.97
N ILE A 91 -24.88 -12.16 -4.91
CA ILE A 91 -25.89 -12.14 -5.98
C ILE A 91 -25.69 -13.34 -6.91
N PHE A 92 -24.43 -13.65 -7.26
CA PHE A 92 -24.07 -14.77 -8.13
C PHE A 92 -24.30 -16.13 -7.49
N VAL A 93 -24.01 -16.28 -6.19
CA VAL A 93 -24.35 -17.46 -5.40
C VAL A 93 -25.86 -17.64 -5.32
N GLY A 94 -26.63 -16.56 -5.11
CA GLY A 94 -28.09 -16.61 -5.03
C GLY A 94 -28.78 -17.07 -6.31
N VAL A 95 -28.38 -16.55 -7.47
CA VAL A 95 -28.92 -16.97 -8.78
C VAL A 95 -28.49 -18.41 -9.10
N SER A 96 -27.28 -18.79 -8.71
CA SER A 96 -26.75 -20.12 -8.97
C SER A 96 -27.38 -21.21 -8.10
N VAL A 97 -27.62 -20.93 -6.82
CA VAL A 97 -28.41 -21.79 -5.93
C VAL A 97 -29.83 -21.95 -6.48
N PHE A 98 -30.42 -20.88 -7.01
CA PHE A 98 -31.72 -20.96 -7.69
C PHE A 98 -31.67 -21.92 -8.90
N LEU A 99 -30.65 -21.81 -9.76
CA LEU A 99 -30.48 -22.71 -10.91
C LEU A 99 -30.27 -24.18 -10.49
N LEU A 100 -29.48 -24.43 -9.44
CA LEU A 100 -29.24 -25.77 -8.88
C LEU A 100 -30.52 -26.38 -8.26
N VAL A 101 -31.30 -25.58 -7.53
CA VAL A 101 -32.61 -26.01 -6.99
C VAL A 101 -33.57 -26.34 -8.12
N ARG A 102 -33.60 -25.54 -9.19
CA ARG A 102 -34.43 -25.82 -10.38
C ARG A 102 -33.97 -27.07 -11.13
N TRP A 103 -32.66 -27.32 -11.20
CA TRP A 103 -32.12 -28.55 -11.76
C TRP A 103 -32.53 -29.79 -10.96
N ALA A 104 -32.41 -29.75 -9.63
CA ALA A 104 -32.85 -30.81 -8.74
C ALA A 104 -34.37 -31.10 -8.87
N GLN A 105 -35.18 -30.06 -9.09
CA GLN A 105 -36.62 -30.21 -9.35
C GLN A 105 -36.92 -30.93 -10.67
N VAL A 106 -36.14 -30.67 -11.72
CA VAL A 106 -36.30 -31.33 -13.02
C VAL A 106 -35.92 -32.82 -12.93
N GLU A 107 -34.82 -33.15 -12.26
CA GLU A 107 -34.41 -34.56 -12.08
C GLU A 107 -35.39 -35.34 -11.20
N TRP A 108 -35.91 -34.73 -10.13
CA TRP A 108 -36.94 -35.36 -9.29
C TRP A 108 -38.22 -35.69 -10.08
N LYS A 109 -38.67 -34.80 -10.97
CA LYS A 109 -39.84 -35.06 -11.84
C LYS A 109 -39.60 -36.18 -12.85
N LYS A 110 -38.36 -36.35 -13.36
CA LYS A 110 -38.01 -37.48 -14.24
C LYS A 110 -38.05 -38.81 -13.52
N LEU A 111 -37.57 -38.85 -12.28
CA LEU A 111 -37.55 -40.05 -11.44
C LEU A 111 -38.94 -40.43 -10.90
N ASN A 112 -39.91 -39.51 -10.92
CA ASN A 112 -41.28 -39.72 -10.45
C ASN A 112 -42.34 -39.36 -11.51
N PRO A 113 -42.44 -40.10 -12.63
CA PRO A 113 -43.22 -39.73 -13.83
C PRO A 113 -44.76 -39.79 -13.70
N GLY A 114 -45.32 -39.71 -12.49
CA GLY A 114 -46.77 -39.67 -12.21
C GLY A 114 -47.17 -38.71 -11.08
N ALA A 115 -46.23 -37.94 -10.54
CA ALA A 115 -46.52 -36.93 -9.53
C ALA A 115 -47.32 -35.77 -10.17
N SER A 116 -48.55 -35.53 -9.72
CA SER A 116 -49.27 -34.29 -10.02
C SER A 116 -48.50 -33.10 -9.42
N ASP A 117 -48.74 -31.87 -9.87
CA ASP A 117 -48.13 -30.67 -9.25
C ASP A 117 -48.52 -30.52 -7.75
N ASP A 118 -49.53 -31.28 -7.29
CA ASP A 118 -49.98 -31.39 -5.89
C ASP A 118 -49.38 -32.59 -5.11
N ALA A 119 -48.59 -33.45 -5.75
CA ALA A 119 -47.92 -34.54 -5.05
C ALA A 119 -46.94 -33.97 -4.02
N PRO A 120 -46.72 -34.63 -2.86
CA PRO A 120 -45.81 -34.14 -1.84
C PRO A 120 -44.37 -34.25 -2.33
N SER A 121 -43.90 -33.25 -3.09
CA SER A 121 -42.48 -33.02 -3.25
C SER A 121 -41.92 -32.59 -1.89
N PRO A 122 -40.70 -33.02 -1.54
CA PRO A 122 -39.99 -32.49 -0.39
C PRO A 122 -40.03 -30.96 -0.42
N THR A 123 -40.30 -30.31 0.72
CA THR A 123 -40.61 -28.89 0.79
C THR A 123 -39.54 -28.02 0.10
N TYR A 124 -38.26 -28.43 0.18
CA TYR A 124 -37.11 -27.77 -0.44
C TYR A 124 -37.09 -27.80 -1.98
N LEU A 125 -37.94 -28.62 -2.63
CA LEU A 125 -38.09 -28.73 -4.09
C LEU A 125 -39.33 -27.99 -4.61
N ARG A 126 -39.96 -27.12 -3.82
CA ARG A 126 -41.08 -26.30 -4.31
C ARG A 126 -40.56 -25.00 -4.92
N TRP A 127 -41.16 -24.55 -6.02
CA TRP A 127 -40.69 -23.32 -6.70
C TRP A 127 -40.74 -22.08 -5.78
N TRP A 128 -41.70 -22.06 -4.85
CA TRP A 128 -41.85 -20.99 -3.88
C TRP A 128 -40.85 -21.06 -2.72
N THR A 129 -40.04 -22.11 -2.55
CA THR A 129 -38.94 -22.09 -1.55
C THR A 129 -37.66 -21.47 -2.08
N ALA A 130 -37.48 -21.48 -3.41
CA ALA A 130 -36.35 -20.82 -4.06
C ALA A 130 -36.49 -19.29 -4.00
N ILE A 131 -37.71 -18.76 -4.04
CA ILE A 131 -37.97 -17.31 -4.00
C ILE A 131 -37.56 -16.66 -2.67
N PRO A 132 -37.98 -17.16 -1.48
CA PRO A 132 -37.50 -16.66 -0.20
C PRO A 132 -36.00 -16.80 -0.02
N ALA A 133 -35.38 -17.89 -0.49
CA ALA A 133 -33.93 -18.07 -0.40
C ALA A 133 -33.17 -17.04 -1.26
N THR A 134 -33.62 -16.82 -2.50
CA THR A 134 -33.06 -15.76 -3.37
C THR A 134 -33.34 -14.37 -2.80
N LEU A 135 -34.54 -14.10 -2.30
CA LEU A 135 -34.88 -12.81 -1.68
C LEU A 135 -34.11 -12.56 -0.38
N LEU A 136 -33.84 -13.59 0.42
CA LEU A 136 -33.02 -13.49 1.63
C LEU A 136 -31.56 -13.19 1.26
N LEU A 137 -31.00 -13.88 0.27
CA LEU A 137 -29.64 -13.63 -0.24
C LEU A 137 -29.52 -12.25 -0.90
N VAL A 138 -30.52 -11.80 -1.66
CA VAL A 138 -30.58 -10.44 -2.24
C VAL A 138 -30.81 -9.37 -1.17
N ALA A 139 -31.57 -9.65 -0.10
CA ALA A 139 -31.76 -8.73 1.01
C ALA A 139 -30.52 -8.61 1.91
N ILE A 140 -29.64 -9.61 1.93
CA ILE A 140 -28.32 -9.54 2.55
C ILE A 140 -27.41 -8.56 1.78
N VAL A 141 -27.59 -8.38 0.47
CA VAL A 141 -26.76 -7.48 -0.38
C VAL A 141 -26.74 -6.03 0.11
N PRO A 142 -27.86 -5.36 0.45
CA PRO A 142 -27.79 -4.03 1.06
C PRO A 142 -27.30 -4.05 2.52
N LEU A 143 -27.57 -5.11 3.28
CA LEU A 143 -27.08 -5.26 4.67
C LEU A 143 -25.55 -5.48 4.76
N VAL A 144 -24.96 -6.08 3.73
CA VAL A 144 -23.50 -6.27 3.57
C VAL A 144 -22.90 -5.16 2.71
N GLY A 145 -23.65 -4.59 1.77
CA GLY A 145 -23.25 -3.44 0.96
C GLY A 145 -23.23 -2.11 1.74
N GLU A 146 -23.88 -2.05 2.90
CA GLU A 146 -23.65 -1.00 3.91
C GLU A 146 -22.41 -1.26 4.77
N GLN A 147 -21.75 -2.43 4.69
CA GLN A 147 -20.44 -2.63 5.33
C GLN A 147 -19.36 -1.95 4.46
N ASN A 148 -19.30 -0.63 4.55
CA ASN A 148 -18.20 0.17 4.02
C ASN A 148 -16.87 -0.02 4.78
N ASP A 149 -16.85 -0.87 5.82
CA ASP A 149 -15.76 -0.92 6.81
C ASP A 149 -15.22 -2.33 7.10
N LEU A 150 -15.50 -3.33 6.24
CA LEU A 150 -14.77 -4.60 6.34
C LEU A 150 -13.38 -4.38 5.73
N ILE A 151 -12.38 -4.22 6.61
CA ILE A 151 -10.97 -4.26 6.25
C ILE A 151 -10.68 -5.66 5.67
N ILE A 152 -10.56 -5.76 4.35
CA ILE A 152 -10.28 -7.00 3.62
C ILE A 152 -9.03 -6.75 2.77
N GLY A 153 -8.15 -7.75 2.66
CA GLY A 153 -6.98 -7.68 1.78
C GLY A 153 -5.76 -7.02 2.44
N PRO A 154 -4.93 -6.27 1.69
CA PRO A 154 -3.65 -5.73 2.16
C PRO A 154 -3.76 -4.87 3.42
N VAL A 155 -4.81 -4.02 3.53
CA VAL A 155 -5.04 -3.18 4.72
C VAL A 155 -5.17 -4.01 6.00
N ALA A 156 -5.77 -5.20 5.94
CA ALA A 156 -5.90 -6.05 7.12
C ALA A 156 -4.54 -6.55 7.62
N GLN A 157 -3.60 -6.80 6.70
CA GLN A 157 -2.23 -7.23 7.03
C GLN A 157 -1.36 -6.04 7.47
N MET A 158 -1.64 -4.82 7.00
CA MET A 158 -0.99 -3.62 7.52
C MET A 158 -1.37 -3.34 8.98
N LEU A 159 -2.61 -3.67 9.35
CA LEU A 159 -3.22 -3.35 10.65
C LEU A 159 -3.34 -4.55 11.58
N ASP A 160 -2.52 -5.58 11.40
CA ASP A 160 -2.54 -6.80 12.23
C ASP A 160 -1.61 -6.72 13.46
N GLY A 161 -0.81 -5.66 13.57
CA GLY A 161 0.13 -5.47 14.65
C GLY A 161 1.40 -6.32 14.60
N GLN A 162 1.62 -7.09 13.53
CA GLN A 162 2.83 -7.87 13.38
C GLN A 162 4.06 -6.95 13.26
N LEU A 163 5.13 -7.28 13.95
CA LEU A 163 6.45 -6.66 13.84
C LEU A 163 7.49 -7.77 13.73
N ALA A 164 8.52 -7.57 12.91
CA ALA A 164 9.64 -8.48 12.81
C ALA A 164 10.92 -7.65 12.64
N GLY A 165 11.84 -7.75 13.60
CA GLY A 165 13.06 -6.94 13.60
C GLY A 165 12.81 -5.43 13.59
N ALA A 166 11.66 -4.95 14.08
CA ALA A 166 11.28 -3.54 13.95
C ALA A 166 12.12 -2.63 14.82
N ASP A 167 12.57 -1.52 14.25
CA ASP A 167 13.50 -0.61 14.89
C ASP A 167 12.80 0.29 15.94
N TYR A 168 13.37 0.37 17.14
CA TYR A 168 13.14 1.50 18.02
C TYR A 168 14.36 2.42 18.05
N TRP A 169 14.09 3.71 18.27
CA TRP A 169 15.00 4.83 18.06
C TRP A 169 15.32 5.58 19.36
N ASN A 170 14.63 5.25 20.45
CA ASN A 170 14.86 5.84 21.76
C ASN A 170 14.49 4.84 22.87
N GLU A 171 15.08 4.99 24.05
CA GLU A 171 14.73 4.20 25.25
C GLU A 171 13.34 4.55 25.80
N GLU A 172 12.80 5.70 25.43
CA GLU A 172 11.46 6.16 25.84
C GLU A 172 10.54 6.38 24.62
N PRO A 173 9.23 6.11 24.76
CA PRO A 173 8.26 6.35 23.69
C PRO A 173 8.05 7.85 23.51
N MET A 174 8.18 8.33 22.28
CA MET A 174 7.96 9.72 21.90
C MET A 174 7.54 9.85 20.45
N ILE A 175 7.04 11.04 20.11
CA ILE A 175 6.78 11.46 18.74
C ILE A 175 8.03 12.21 18.26
N LEU A 176 8.68 11.68 17.22
CA LEU A 176 9.87 12.27 16.62
C LEU A 176 9.49 13.40 15.65
N SER A 177 8.45 13.19 14.84
CA SER A 177 7.83 14.21 14.00
C SER A 177 6.33 13.97 13.84
N ALA A 178 5.59 15.05 13.60
CA ALA A 178 4.16 14.98 13.29
C ALA A 178 3.69 16.18 12.43
N GLY A 179 4.62 16.74 11.65
CA GLY A 179 4.37 17.90 10.80
C GLY A 179 3.56 17.57 9.55
N LEU A 180 3.07 18.61 8.88
CA LEU A 180 2.47 18.48 7.55
C LEU A 180 3.49 17.91 6.57
N GLY A 181 3.12 16.83 5.87
CA GLY A 181 3.88 16.36 4.71
C GLY A 181 3.59 17.26 3.51
N PHE A 182 2.30 17.37 3.16
CA PHE A 182 1.81 18.15 2.03
C PHE A 182 0.29 18.33 2.07
N GLU A 183 -0.19 19.28 1.27
CA GLU A 183 -1.62 19.63 1.15
C GLU A 183 -2.21 19.10 -0.18
N GLY A 184 -3.44 18.60 -0.14
CA GLY A 184 -4.34 18.49 -1.30
C GLY A 184 -4.13 17.36 -2.33
N ILE A 185 -3.08 16.54 -2.23
CA ILE A 185 -2.72 15.56 -3.28
C ILE A 185 -3.10 14.09 -2.97
N ILE A 186 -3.85 13.83 -1.90
CA ILE A 186 -4.41 12.50 -1.62
C ILE A 186 -5.87 12.41 -2.07
N GLY A 187 -6.22 11.36 -2.82
CA GLY A 187 -7.58 11.10 -3.22
C GLY A 187 -7.98 11.68 -4.58
N ILE A 188 -7.01 12.04 -5.43
CA ILE A 188 -7.30 12.58 -6.78
C ILE A 188 -8.07 11.58 -7.66
N ALA A 189 -8.71 12.05 -8.72
CA ALA A 189 -9.58 11.24 -9.55
C ALA A 189 -8.83 10.15 -10.34
N ASP A 190 -7.75 10.51 -11.01
CA ASP A 190 -6.94 9.64 -11.87
C ASP A 190 -5.48 10.11 -11.96
N TYR A 191 -4.59 9.25 -12.46
CA TYR A 191 -3.20 9.60 -12.71
C TYR A 191 -3.06 10.30 -14.07
N THR A 192 -3.38 11.60 -14.08
CA THR A 192 -3.24 12.46 -15.26
C THR A 192 -2.53 13.76 -14.92
N GLU A 193 -1.85 14.37 -15.90
CA GLU A 193 -1.21 15.68 -15.72
C GLU A 193 -2.21 16.76 -15.27
N GLU A 194 -3.44 16.71 -15.81
CA GLU A 194 -4.51 17.66 -15.46
C GLU A 194 -4.94 17.49 -14.00
N ALA A 195 -5.22 16.26 -13.55
CA ALA A 195 -5.63 15.99 -12.18
C ALA A 195 -4.52 16.30 -11.17
N ALA A 196 -3.28 15.93 -11.47
CA ALA A 196 -2.13 16.28 -10.64
C ALA A 196 -2.01 17.80 -10.51
N ARG A 197 -2.11 18.54 -11.62
CA ARG A 197 -2.04 20.00 -11.62
C ARG A 197 -3.20 20.65 -10.87
N GLU A 198 -4.43 20.14 -11.01
CA GLU A 198 -5.61 20.66 -10.30
C GLU A 198 -5.46 20.50 -8.79
N ALA A 199 -4.93 19.35 -8.35
CA ALA A 199 -4.56 19.10 -6.97
C ALA A 199 -3.28 19.83 -6.54
N GLY A 200 -2.61 20.56 -7.43
CA GLY A 200 -1.35 21.25 -7.17
C GLY A 200 -0.14 20.35 -6.96
N ALA A 201 -0.22 19.07 -7.34
CA ALA A 201 0.93 18.19 -7.46
C ALA A 201 1.74 18.53 -8.73
N SER A 202 3.00 18.09 -8.75
CA SER A 202 3.87 18.10 -9.93
C SER A 202 3.64 16.86 -10.80
N TRP A 203 4.08 16.93 -12.05
CA TRP A 203 3.97 15.85 -13.03
C TRP A 203 5.23 15.77 -13.90
N ILE A 204 5.84 14.59 -13.99
CA ILE A 204 6.96 14.31 -14.89
C ILE A 204 6.39 14.13 -16.31
N ARG A 205 6.57 15.12 -17.20
CA ARG A 205 6.15 15.03 -18.62
C ARG A 205 7.20 14.30 -19.42
N THR A 206 8.46 14.65 -19.21
CA THR A 206 9.60 14.07 -19.91
C THR A 206 10.39 13.18 -18.96
N ALA A 207 10.50 11.90 -19.31
CA ALA A 207 11.35 10.93 -18.61
C ALA A 207 12.19 10.17 -19.65
N THR A 208 13.40 9.81 -19.29
CA THR A 208 14.34 9.05 -20.11
C THR A 208 14.52 7.65 -19.54
N CYS A 209 13.67 6.70 -19.94
CA CYS A 209 13.85 5.29 -19.58
C CYS A 209 14.85 4.63 -20.55
N THR A 210 15.91 4.03 -20.04
CA THR A 210 16.98 3.37 -20.82
C THR A 210 16.46 2.18 -21.61
N ASN A 211 15.47 1.47 -21.07
CA ASN A 211 14.79 0.36 -21.73
C ASN A 211 13.87 0.81 -22.90
N GLY A 212 13.66 2.12 -23.07
CA GLY A 212 12.79 2.71 -24.10
C GLY A 212 11.29 2.63 -23.80
N GLU A 213 10.91 2.21 -22.58
CA GLU A 213 9.53 2.25 -22.11
C GLU A 213 9.11 3.68 -21.73
N GLU A 214 7.83 3.88 -21.47
CA GLU A 214 7.32 5.14 -20.92
C GLU A 214 7.16 5.00 -19.41
N LEU A 215 7.51 6.07 -18.68
CA LEU A 215 7.28 6.14 -17.24
C LEU A 215 5.80 5.92 -16.91
N ASP A 216 5.53 5.00 -15.97
CA ASP A 216 4.19 4.69 -15.49
C ASP A 216 3.50 5.95 -14.94
N ALA A 217 2.19 6.06 -15.15
CA ALA A 217 1.41 7.19 -14.69
C ALA A 217 1.49 7.41 -13.17
N VAL A 218 1.60 6.34 -12.37
CA VAL A 218 1.75 6.43 -10.91
C VAL A 218 3.11 7.04 -10.51
N ALA A 219 4.16 6.77 -11.29
CA ALA A 219 5.51 7.26 -11.00
C ALA A 219 5.70 8.72 -11.45
N ARG A 220 4.80 9.26 -12.28
CA ARG A 220 4.88 10.65 -12.77
C ARG A 220 4.51 11.70 -11.73
N THR A 221 3.90 11.31 -10.62
CA THR A 221 3.45 12.25 -9.58
C THR A 221 3.53 11.63 -8.19
N ALA A 222 3.61 12.48 -7.17
CA ALA A 222 3.46 12.08 -5.78
C ALA A 222 1.99 12.03 -5.33
N ALA A 223 1.06 12.53 -6.15
CA ALA A 223 -0.36 12.47 -5.85
C ALA A 223 -0.87 11.03 -5.87
N THR A 224 -1.85 10.71 -5.03
CA THR A 224 -2.42 9.35 -4.95
C THR A 224 -3.90 9.38 -5.27
N THR A 225 -4.38 8.43 -6.08
CA THR A 225 -5.80 8.39 -6.45
C THR A 225 -6.68 7.85 -5.33
N SER A 226 -7.96 8.24 -5.34
CA SER A 226 -9.01 7.64 -4.51
C SER A 226 -9.14 6.12 -4.70
N ALA A 227 -8.77 5.58 -5.87
CA ALA A 227 -8.81 4.15 -6.14
C ALA A 227 -7.65 3.43 -5.44
N SER A 228 -6.42 3.93 -5.59
CA SER A 228 -5.23 3.39 -4.91
C SER A 228 -5.40 3.45 -3.39
N MET A 229 -5.94 4.54 -2.86
CA MET A 229 -6.17 4.70 -1.42
C MET A 229 -7.10 3.64 -0.82
N ARG A 230 -8.05 3.09 -1.59
CA ARG A 230 -8.92 2.00 -1.11
C ARG A 230 -8.18 0.66 -0.93
N ILE A 231 -7.00 0.52 -1.52
CA ILE A 231 -6.19 -0.70 -1.46
C ILE A 231 -5.26 -0.68 -0.25
N VAL A 232 -4.73 0.49 0.09
CA VAL A 232 -3.66 0.64 1.08
C VAL A 232 -4.06 1.44 2.33
N GLY A 233 -5.17 2.16 2.33
CA GLY A 233 -5.57 3.01 3.44
C GLY A 233 -7.03 2.84 3.85
N THR A 234 -7.38 3.54 4.92
CA THR A 234 -8.75 3.67 5.43
C THR A 234 -9.39 4.97 4.95
N GLY A 235 -10.71 5.07 5.09
CA GLY A 235 -11.45 6.27 4.73
C GLY A 235 -11.61 6.49 3.22
N ARG A 236 -12.03 7.70 2.85
CA ARG A 236 -12.28 8.12 1.47
C ARG A 236 -11.81 9.57 1.29
N PRO A 237 -10.49 9.80 1.26
CA PRO A 237 -9.96 11.13 1.02
C PRO A 237 -10.36 11.63 -0.37
N ASP A 238 -10.59 12.95 -0.47
CA ASP A 238 -10.88 13.67 -1.70
C ASP A 238 -10.12 14.98 -1.64
N HIS A 239 -8.99 15.05 -2.36
CA HIS A 239 -8.03 16.16 -2.28
C HIS A 239 -7.60 16.47 -0.85
N ALA A 240 -7.33 15.43 -0.07
CA ALA A 240 -6.90 15.55 1.32
C ALA A 240 -5.39 15.81 1.43
N ASP A 241 -5.05 16.41 2.55
CA ASP A 241 -3.69 16.61 3.05
C ASP A 241 -3.15 15.30 3.66
N ALA A 242 -1.83 15.20 3.79
CA ALA A 242 -1.17 14.08 4.45
C ALA A 242 -0.23 14.52 5.59
N LEU A 243 -0.31 13.80 6.71
CA LEU A 243 0.47 14.02 7.92
C LEU A 243 1.20 12.73 8.32
N PRO A 244 2.50 12.59 8.01
CA PRO A 244 3.30 11.52 8.59
C PRO A 244 3.56 11.81 10.07
N ILE A 245 3.25 10.84 10.93
CA ILE A 245 3.57 10.84 12.36
C ILE A 245 4.60 9.76 12.58
N VAL A 246 5.80 10.16 12.98
CA VAL A 246 6.94 9.28 13.17
C VAL A 246 7.17 9.09 14.66
N PHE A 247 7.11 7.84 15.13
CA PHE A 247 7.30 7.48 16.54
C PHE A 247 8.69 6.89 16.78
N SER A 248 9.23 7.12 17.98
CA SER A 248 10.49 6.49 18.39
C SER A 248 10.39 4.97 18.52
N TRP A 249 9.18 4.46 18.74
CA TRP A 249 8.88 3.04 18.90
C TRP A 249 7.87 2.64 17.82
N PRO A 250 7.95 1.43 17.24
CA PRO A 250 6.98 0.99 16.25
C PRO A 250 5.60 0.82 16.88
N VAL A 251 4.59 0.98 16.03
CA VAL A 251 3.18 1.02 16.40
C VAL A 251 2.62 -0.40 16.38
N ALA A 252 1.85 -0.78 17.40
CA ALA A 252 0.94 -1.91 17.30
C ALA A 252 -0.25 -1.51 16.42
N THR A 253 -0.12 -1.74 15.11
CA THR A 253 -0.98 -1.14 14.08
C THR A 253 -2.46 -1.51 14.19
N GLU A 254 -2.80 -2.60 14.88
CA GLU A 254 -4.18 -2.99 15.16
C GLU A 254 -4.89 -2.10 16.19
N THR A 255 -4.12 -1.24 16.88
CA THR A 255 -4.65 -0.30 17.89
C THR A 255 -4.93 1.09 17.34
N ILE A 256 -4.61 1.35 16.06
CA ILE A 256 -4.79 2.66 15.46
C ILE A 256 -6.28 2.95 15.25
N ASP A 257 -6.76 4.04 15.84
CA ASP A 257 -8.06 4.64 15.57
C ASP A 257 -7.90 6.13 15.26
N LEU A 258 -8.74 6.70 14.39
CA LEU A 258 -8.71 8.13 14.10
C LEU A 258 -8.99 8.98 15.35
N GLU A 259 -9.80 8.47 16.28
CA GLU A 259 -10.08 9.13 17.55
C GLU A 259 -8.84 9.20 18.47
N ASP A 260 -7.75 8.52 18.14
CA ASP A 260 -6.50 8.62 18.90
C ASP A 260 -5.78 9.95 18.71
N PHE A 261 -6.06 10.67 17.61
CA PHE A 261 -5.28 11.82 17.18
C PHE A 261 -6.09 13.11 17.25
N GLN A 262 -5.49 14.16 17.80
CA GLN A 262 -6.06 15.51 17.78
C GLN A 262 -5.02 16.52 17.30
N TYR A 263 -5.28 17.12 16.14
CA TYR A 263 -4.45 18.21 15.62
C TYR A 263 -5.03 19.57 15.95
N THR A 264 -4.21 20.47 16.45
CA THR A 264 -4.49 21.90 16.54
C THR A 264 -3.81 22.63 15.40
N LEU A 265 -4.57 23.45 14.68
CA LEU A 265 -4.09 24.28 13.58
C LEU A 265 -3.61 25.65 14.07
N SER A 266 -2.80 26.34 13.27
CA SER A 266 -2.25 27.66 13.57
C SER A 266 -3.31 28.74 13.89
N ASN A 267 -4.55 28.56 13.41
CA ASN A 267 -5.69 29.42 13.70
C ASN A 267 -6.45 29.05 15.00
N GLY A 268 -6.03 28.00 15.70
CA GLY A 268 -6.63 27.47 16.93
C GLY A 268 -7.80 26.51 16.71
N GLU A 269 -8.17 26.21 15.47
CA GLU A 269 -9.17 25.17 15.15
C GLU A 269 -8.56 23.77 15.24
N LEU A 270 -9.42 22.76 15.29
CA LEU A 270 -9.00 21.37 15.22
C LEU A 270 -9.00 20.90 13.77
N GLY A 271 -7.96 20.15 13.37
CA GLY A 271 -7.90 19.49 12.07
C GLY A 271 -8.97 18.41 11.90
N VAL A 272 -9.43 18.20 10.66
CA VAL A 272 -10.43 17.17 10.35
C VAL A 272 -9.74 15.95 9.80
N LEU A 273 -9.87 14.81 10.48
CA LEU A 273 -9.33 13.53 10.06
C LEU A 273 -10.34 12.74 9.22
N VAL A 274 -9.88 12.12 8.13
CA VAL A 274 -10.71 11.36 7.17
C VAL A 274 -10.28 9.90 7.06
N GLY A 275 -9.01 9.59 7.26
CA GLY A 275 -8.46 8.24 7.13
C GLY A 275 -6.99 8.16 7.51
N PHE A 276 -6.42 6.98 7.42
CA PHE A 276 -5.00 6.73 7.69
C PHE A 276 -4.46 5.53 6.89
N THR A 277 -3.14 5.40 6.84
CA THR A 277 -2.44 4.22 6.32
C THR A 277 -1.12 3.99 7.06
N MET A 278 -0.54 2.81 6.85
CA MET A 278 0.88 2.55 7.08
C MET A 278 1.72 2.66 5.80
N PHE A 279 1.12 2.66 4.61
CA PHE A 279 1.87 2.78 3.34
C PHE A 279 2.46 4.19 3.18
N PRO A 280 3.73 4.34 2.75
CA PRO A 280 4.67 3.28 2.31
C PRO A 280 5.43 2.52 3.41
N ASN A 281 5.36 2.92 4.67
CA ASN A 281 5.99 2.27 5.85
C ASN A 281 5.30 0.96 6.32
N TRP A 282 5.01 0.05 5.39
CA TRP A 282 4.22 -1.15 5.67
C TRP A 282 5.06 -2.36 6.09
N GLU A 283 6.36 -2.34 5.80
CA GLU A 283 7.31 -3.42 6.08
C GLU A 283 7.39 -3.71 7.57
N LEU A 284 7.56 -4.99 7.94
CA LEU A 284 7.41 -5.43 9.33
C LEU A 284 8.50 -4.88 10.26
N ASN A 285 9.64 -4.44 9.71
CA ASN A 285 10.76 -3.81 10.38
C ASN A 285 10.59 -2.27 10.57
N GLU A 286 9.57 -1.65 9.98
CA GLU A 286 9.56 -0.20 9.73
C GLU A 286 8.28 0.54 10.18
N ARG A 287 7.41 -0.13 10.93
CA ARG A 287 6.08 0.36 11.34
C ARG A 287 6.09 1.47 12.39
N ASN A 288 6.99 2.44 12.27
CA ASN A 288 7.12 3.61 13.14
C ASN A 288 6.33 4.82 12.64
N THR A 289 5.91 4.81 11.37
CA THR A 289 5.26 5.95 10.73
C THR A 289 3.81 5.65 10.38
N ILE A 290 2.89 6.44 10.91
CA ILE A 290 1.47 6.45 10.50
C ILE A 290 1.26 7.67 9.60
N VAL A 291 0.58 7.51 8.47
CA VAL A 291 0.18 8.65 7.64
C VAL A 291 -1.31 8.90 7.80
N LEU A 292 -1.68 10.05 8.36
CA LEU A 292 -3.08 10.49 8.48
C LEU A 292 -3.48 11.37 7.29
N TYR A 293 -4.76 11.29 6.92
CA TYR A 293 -5.35 12.11 5.86
C TYR A 293 -6.47 12.99 6.38
N GLY A 294 -6.60 14.19 5.81
CA GLY A 294 -7.62 15.13 6.26
C GLY A 294 -7.48 16.53 5.69
N GLU A 295 -8.02 17.51 6.42
CA GLU A 295 -8.01 18.93 6.07
C GLU A 295 -7.24 19.69 7.15
N PHE A 296 -6.03 20.15 6.80
CA PHE A 296 -5.08 20.69 7.77
C PHE A 296 -4.41 21.98 7.33
N ALA A 297 -4.31 22.26 6.03
CA ALA A 297 -3.46 23.34 5.54
C ALA A 297 -3.96 24.06 4.28
N ASN A 298 -3.23 25.10 3.86
CA ASN A 298 -3.55 25.90 2.67
C ASN A 298 -2.31 26.33 1.85
N ARG A 299 -1.22 25.55 1.93
CA ARG A 299 0.06 25.76 1.23
C ARG A 299 0.84 27.03 1.52
N LEU A 300 0.32 27.91 2.36
CA LEU A 300 1.03 29.14 2.68
C LEU A 300 2.24 28.84 3.58
N SER A 301 3.28 29.66 3.47
CA SER A 301 4.43 29.64 4.39
C SER A 301 3.93 30.05 5.77
N ALA A 302 4.55 29.59 6.86
CA ALA A 302 4.16 30.00 8.21
C ALA A 302 4.25 31.53 8.41
N SER A 303 5.06 32.22 7.60
CA SER A 303 5.21 33.67 7.62
C SER A 303 4.13 34.44 6.88
N ASP A 304 3.32 33.78 6.04
CA ASP A 304 2.27 34.41 5.25
C ASP A 304 1.04 34.73 6.13
N GLU A 305 0.45 35.91 5.92
CA GLU A 305 -0.81 36.26 6.57
C GLU A 305 -1.93 35.31 6.11
N GLY A 306 -2.56 34.62 7.06
CA GLY A 306 -3.62 33.65 6.77
C GLY A 306 -3.15 32.22 6.56
N ALA A 307 -1.88 31.90 6.84
CA ALA A 307 -1.40 30.53 6.82
C ALA A 307 -2.16 29.64 7.81
N ILE A 308 -2.67 28.53 7.31
CA ILE A 308 -3.30 27.47 8.08
C ILE A 308 -2.42 26.23 7.91
N PHE A 309 -1.98 25.66 9.01
CA PHE A 309 -1.18 24.43 9.06
C PHE A 309 -1.23 23.86 10.49
N PRO A 310 -0.95 22.56 10.68
CA PRO A 310 -0.91 21.94 12.00
C PRO A 310 0.29 22.48 12.79
N VAL A 311 0.03 22.90 14.03
CA VAL A 311 1.06 23.39 14.98
C VAL A 311 1.25 22.47 16.18
N ARG A 312 0.28 21.58 16.44
CA ARG A 312 0.35 20.63 17.55
C ARG A 312 -0.43 19.36 17.25
N LEU A 313 0.18 18.21 17.52
CA LEU A 313 -0.49 16.91 17.66
C LEU A 313 -0.57 16.54 19.13
N ASP A 314 -1.72 16.06 19.58
CA ASP A 314 -1.92 15.36 20.84
C ASP A 314 -2.44 13.94 20.58
N ILE A 315 -1.84 12.93 21.23
CA ILE A 315 -2.42 11.58 21.28
C ILE A 315 -3.41 11.54 22.43
N VAL A 316 -4.71 11.43 22.10
CA VAL A 316 -5.81 11.53 23.06
C VAL A 316 -6.52 10.20 23.31
N GLY A 317 -6.35 9.21 22.43
CA GLY A 317 -6.97 7.87 22.54
C GLY A 317 -6.02 6.79 23.07
N ASP A 318 -6.16 5.55 22.60
CA ASP A 318 -5.49 4.35 23.13
C ASP A 318 -4.53 3.68 22.11
N LEU A 319 -3.75 4.50 21.42
CA LEU A 319 -2.67 4.06 20.54
C LEU A 319 -1.57 3.34 21.33
N THR A 320 -1.15 2.15 20.89
CA THR A 320 -0.09 1.37 21.54
C THR A 320 1.22 1.41 20.75
N LEU A 321 2.31 1.75 21.43
CA LEU A 321 3.68 1.65 20.95
C LEU A 321 4.39 0.46 21.59
N VAL A 322 5.30 -0.18 20.87
CA VAL A 322 6.02 -1.37 21.32
C VAL A 322 7.51 -1.04 21.41
N GLY A 323 8.12 -1.22 22.57
CA GLY A 323 9.48 -0.77 22.84
C GLY A 323 10.41 -1.88 23.37
N PRO A 324 11.55 -1.49 23.98
CA PRO A 324 12.57 -2.41 24.48
C PRO A 324 12.01 -3.58 25.27
N GLY A 325 12.47 -4.80 24.94
CA GLY A 325 12.01 -6.04 25.59
C GLY A 325 10.56 -6.41 25.29
N GLY A 326 9.94 -5.83 24.26
CA GLY A 326 8.54 -6.07 23.87
C GLY A 326 7.53 -5.37 24.78
N GLN A 327 7.94 -4.29 25.45
CA GLN A 327 7.05 -3.51 26.31
C GLN A 327 5.99 -2.79 25.47
N GLU A 328 4.71 -2.99 25.79
CA GLU A 328 3.61 -2.24 25.19
C GLU A 328 3.26 -1.03 26.08
N VAL A 329 3.26 0.17 25.49
CA VAL A 329 2.91 1.44 26.17
C VAL A 329 1.81 2.14 25.39
N ASN A 330 0.80 2.62 26.11
CA ASN A 330 -0.20 3.50 25.55
C ASN A 330 0.38 4.92 25.38
N ALA A 331 0.36 5.44 24.16
CA ALA A 331 0.89 6.74 23.77
C ALA A 331 0.03 7.94 24.21
N ARG A 332 -1.12 7.72 24.84
CA ARG A 332 -1.99 8.78 25.35
C ARG A 332 -1.21 9.81 26.19
N GLY A 333 -1.32 11.07 25.80
CA GLY A 333 -0.64 12.19 26.44
C GLY A 333 0.71 12.55 25.84
N LEU A 334 1.24 11.77 24.89
CA LEU A 334 2.31 12.25 24.01
C LEU A 334 1.79 13.38 23.14
N PHE A 335 2.65 14.36 22.87
CA PHE A 335 2.35 15.48 22.00
C PHE A 335 3.61 15.91 21.24
N TRP A 336 3.39 16.63 20.14
CA TRP A 336 4.46 17.21 19.32
C TRP A 336 4.02 18.58 18.81
N GLU A 337 4.96 19.52 18.68
CA GLU A 337 4.68 20.90 18.28
C GLU A 337 5.65 21.38 17.21
N THR A 338 5.18 22.27 16.35
CA THR A 338 5.99 22.97 15.34
C THR A 338 5.45 24.37 15.09
N GLU A 339 6.34 25.25 14.62
CA GLU A 339 6.00 26.57 14.09
C GLU A 339 6.22 26.65 12.58
N ALA A 340 6.63 25.55 11.93
CA ALA A 340 6.98 25.49 10.53
C ALA A 340 6.02 24.57 9.75
N THR A 341 5.91 24.85 8.46
CA THR A 341 5.19 24.05 7.47
C THR A 341 6.16 23.56 6.39
N PRO A 342 5.87 22.48 5.63
CA PRO A 342 6.71 22.01 4.53
C PRO A 342 6.91 23.04 3.41
N TYR A 343 6.17 24.16 3.43
CA TYR A 343 6.35 25.28 2.51
C TYR A 343 7.38 26.32 3.01
N ASP A 344 7.89 26.17 4.23
CA ASP A 344 9.02 26.94 4.78
C ASP A 344 10.34 26.19 4.59
N SER A 345 10.35 24.91 4.97
CA SER A 345 11.51 24.04 4.95
C SER A 345 11.02 22.60 4.75
N GLY A 346 11.72 21.86 3.89
CA GLY A 346 11.41 20.47 3.59
C GLY A 346 11.78 19.52 4.74
N PRO A 347 11.88 18.23 4.45
CA PRO A 347 11.97 17.22 5.49
C PRO A 347 13.40 17.07 6.01
N THR A 348 13.54 16.50 7.21
CA THR A 348 14.82 16.31 7.93
C THR A 348 14.96 14.87 8.43
N LEU A 349 16.14 14.53 8.92
CA LEU A 349 16.36 13.31 9.68
C LEU A 349 15.76 13.47 11.08
N VAL A 350 15.35 12.35 11.66
CA VAL A 350 14.90 12.23 13.06
C VAL A 350 15.52 11.05 13.80
N GLY A 351 16.37 10.29 13.12
CA GLY A 351 17.16 9.21 13.70
C GLY A 351 18.20 8.69 12.73
N ALA A 352 19.35 8.29 13.27
CA ALA A 352 20.35 7.50 12.56
C ALA A 352 20.87 6.39 13.47
N LYS A 353 20.93 5.16 12.96
CA LYS A 353 21.29 3.98 13.77
C LYS A 353 22.18 3.03 13.00
N LEU A 354 23.30 2.65 13.61
CA LEU A 354 24.26 1.72 13.06
C LEU A 354 24.06 0.31 13.64
N ASN A 355 23.75 -0.65 12.78
CA ASN A 355 23.66 -2.07 13.13
C ASN A 355 24.66 -2.89 12.31
N PHE A 356 24.91 -4.12 12.75
CA PHE A 356 25.41 -5.14 11.83
C PHE A 356 24.33 -5.50 10.82
N VAL A 357 24.72 -5.76 9.56
CA VAL A 357 23.82 -6.29 8.52
C VAL A 357 23.28 -7.67 8.91
N GLY A 358 24.15 -8.55 9.43
CA GLY A 358 23.78 -9.91 9.79
C GLY A 358 23.73 -10.86 8.59
N ASP A 359 22.89 -11.90 8.66
CA ASP A 359 22.82 -12.96 7.64
C ASP A 359 21.55 -12.89 6.76
N THR A 360 20.55 -12.08 7.15
CA THR A 360 19.24 -11.96 6.49
C THR A 360 18.58 -10.61 6.80
N ALA A 361 17.83 -10.06 5.83
CA ALA A 361 16.97 -8.89 6.03
C ALA A 361 15.70 -9.29 6.83
N VAL A 362 15.76 -9.14 8.16
CA VAL A 362 14.65 -9.50 9.05
C VAL A 362 13.60 -8.42 9.01
N GLY A 363 12.38 -8.78 8.60
CA GLY A 363 11.23 -7.88 8.60
C GLY A 363 10.94 -7.22 7.25
N GLU A 364 11.83 -7.38 6.28
CA GLU A 364 11.62 -6.92 4.91
C GLU A 364 10.33 -7.51 4.34
N GLY A 365 9.48 -6.64 3.81
CA GLY A 365 8.17 -6.95 3.29
C GLY A 365 7.18 -7.39 4.36
N GLY A 366 6.42 -8.47 4.08
CA GLY A 366 5.38 -9.00 4.97
C GLY A 366 3.94 -8.90 4.46
N ILE A 367 3.73 -8.28 3.30
CA ILE A 367 2.43 -8.17 2.63
C ILE A 367 2.61 -8.62 1.18
N PRO A 368 2.31 -9.90 0.85
CA PRO A 368 2.59 -10.48 -0.47
C PRO A 368 1.96 -9.75 -1.65
N ALA A 369 0.88 -9.01 -1.43
CA ALA A 369 0.22 -8.22 -2.46
C ALA A 369 0.99 -6.94 -2.84
N LEU A 370 1.93 -6.49 -2.01
CA LEU A 370 2.74 -5.29 -2.20
C LEU A 370 4.20 -5.59 -2.54
N GLU A 371 4.64 -6.83 -2.35
CA GLU A 371 6.03 -7.25 -2.66
C GLU A 371 6.42 -7.03 -4.14
N SER A 372 5.46 -6.92 -5.06
CA SER A 372 5.76 -6.67 -6.48
C SER A 372 6.03 -5.20 -6.84
N ILE A 373 6.00 -4.28 -5.87
CA ILE A 373 6.16 -2.84 -6.15
C ILE A 373 7.64 -2.48 -6.24
N SER A 374 8.46 -2.91 -5.25
CA SER A 374 9.87 -2.49 -5.16
C SER A 374 10.82 -3.53 -4.53
N ILE A 375 10.32 -4.70 -4.12
CA ILE A 375 11.12 -5.73 -3.41
C ILE A 375 11.71 -6.74 -4.43
N PRO A 376 12.89 -7.33 -4.18
CA PRO A 376 13.76 -7.07 -3.04
C PRO A 376 14.66 -5.84 -3.25
N ASN A 377 14.77 -5.05 -2.19
CA ASN A 377 15.37 -3.73 -2.03
C ASN A 377 16.40 -3.68 -0.88
N ASP A 378 16.54 -4.78 -0.13
CA ASP A 378 17.49 -4.92 0.98
C ASP A 378 18.97 -5.00 0.56
N GLU A 379 19.87 -4.85 1.54
CA GLU A 379 21.31 -4.86 1.33
C GLU A 379 21.87 -6.17 0.72
N PHE A 380 21.23 -7.31 0.95
CA PHE A 380 21.65 -8.59 0.37
C PHE A 380 21.28 -8.66 -1.11
N ALA A 381 20.12 -8.16 -1.48
CA ALA A 381 19.68 -8.08 -2.86
C ALA A 381 20.57 -7.16 -3.70
N LEU A 382 20.90 -5.99 -3.16
CA LEU A 382 21.67 -4.97 -3.89
C LEU A 382 23.17 -5.25 -3.90
N TYR A 383 23.74 -5.67 -2.76
CA TYR A 383 25.19 -5.69 -2.55
C TYR A 383 25.77 -7.04 -2.11
N GLU A 384 24.96 -8.09 -2.08
CA GLU A 384 25.34 -9.39 -1.49
C GLU A 384 25.63 -9.30 0.03
N GLY A 385 25.16 -8.22 0.67
CA GLY A 385 25.29 -7.93 2.10
C GLY A 385 26.16 -6.69 2.36
N GLY A 386 26.76 -6.66 3.54
CA GLY A 386 27.66 -5.63 4.03
C GLY A 386 28.14 -5.99 5.44
N ASP A 387 29.05 -5.21 6.02
CA ASP A 387 29.45 -5.42 7.41
C ASP A 387 28.53 -4.65 8.37
N PHE A 388 28.14 -3.43 7.96
CA PHE A 388 27.32 -2.53 8.77
C PHE A 388 26.24 -1.85 7.93
N ARG A 389 25.10 -1.61 8.57
CA ARG A 389 23.96 -0.87 8.03
C ARG A 389 23.72 0.36 8.88
N LEU A 390 23.88 1.52 8.27
CA LEU A 390 23.56 2.79 8.89
C LEU A 390 22.19 3.24 8.36
N ARG A 391 21.15 2.88 9.10
CA ARG A 391 19.76 3.18 8.80
C ARG A 391 19.43 4.58 9.27
N VAL A 392 18.81 5.38 8.41
CA VAL A 392 18.27 6.70 8.78
C VAL A 392 16.75 6.68 8.77
N LEU A 393 16.15 7.48 9.65
CA LEU A 393 14.72 7.70 9.73
C LEU A 393 14.42 9.18 9.50
N THR A 394 13.39 9.46 8.71
CA THR A 394 13.06 10.81 8.24
C THR A 394 11.75 11.34 8.81
N THR A 395 11.54 12.67 8.81
CA THR A 395 10.30 13.29 9.30
C THR A 395 9.04 12.91 8.49
N GLY A 396 9.22 12.41 7.28
CA GLY A 396 8.23 12.19 6.22
C GLY A 396 8.90 11.57 4.98
N GLY A 397 8.15 11.24 3.93
CA GLY A 397 8.75 10.68 2.71
C GLY A 397 9.84 11.61 2.13
N PHE A 398 10.98 11.03 1.76
CA PHE A 398 12.11 11.72 1.14
C PHE A 398 12.17 11.40 -0.34
N SER A 399 12.30 12.42 -1.18
CA SER A 399 12.60 12.24 -2.60
C SER A 399 13.47 13.40 -3.11
N PRO A 400 14.31 13.19 -4.13
CA PRO A 400 15.17 14.23 -4.71
C PRO A 400 14.48 15.55 -5.07
N ASP A 401 13.21 15.51 -5.47
CA ASP A 401 12.46 16.69 -5.92
C ASP A 401 10.97 16.67 -5.55
N GLY A 402 10.54 15.72 -4.72
CA GLY A 402 9.15 15.53 -4.32
C GLY A 402 8.37 14.55 -5.17
N VAL A 403 8.99 13.95 -6.20
CA VAL A 403 8.35 12.99 -7.13
C VAL A 403 9.28 11.86 -7.57
N SER A 404 10.49 12.21 -8.03
CA SER A 404 11.46 11.26 -8.59
C SER A 404 11.93 10.28 -7.53
N ALA A 405 12.27 9.05 -7.93
CA ALA A 405 12.83 8.07 -7.01
C ALA A 405 14.29 8.39 -6.67
N LEU A 406 14.69 8.13 -5.43
CA LEU A 406 16.09 8.07 -5.00
C LEU A 406 16.71 6.75 -5.48
N GLN A 407 17.89 6.81 -6.09
CA GLN A 407 18.54 5.63 -6.64
C GLN A 407 19.66 5.10 -5.71
N PRO A 408 19.93 3.78 -5.71
CA PRO A 408 20.96 3.16 -4.89
C PRO A 408 22.38 3.73 -5.03
N ASP A 409 22.70 4.37 -6.15
CA ASP A 409 24.00 4.96 -6.45
C ASP A 409 24.09 6.48 -6.17
N GLU A 410 23.05 7.08 -5.59
CA GLU A 410 23.00 8.53 -5.34
C GLU A 410 23.54 8.98 -3.97
N TYR A 411 24.20 8.11 -3.21
CA TYR A 411 24.80 8.47 -1.92
C TYR A 411 25.58 9.79 -1.96
N GLU A 412 26.46 9.96 -2.95
CA GLU A 412 27.35 11.13 -3.08
C GLU A 412 26.59 12.43 -3.40
N ASN A 413 25.33 12.34 -3.83
CA ASN A 413 24.49 13.50 -4.12
C ASN A 413 23.81 14.06 -2.86
N PHE A 414 23.62 13.25 -1.82
CA PHE A 414 22.73 13.57 -0.71
C PHE A 414 23.36 13.44 0.68
N PHE A 415 24.31 12.52 0.87
CA PHE A 415 24.79 12.13 2.18
C PHE A 415 26.30 12.27 2.32
N ARG A 416 26.73 12.42 3.59
CA ARG A 416 28.08 12.07 4.02
C ARG A 416 28.07 11.56 5.45
N VAL A 417 29.01 10.69 5.79
CA VAL A 417 29.14 10.11 7.14
C VAL A 417 30.36 10.67 7.85
N HIS A 418 30.19 11.09 9.10
CA HIS A 418 31.25 11.65 9.94
C HIS A 418 31.86 10.57 10.82
N VAL A 419 33.18 10.40 10.75
CA VAL A 419 33.93 9.39 11.51
C VAL A 419 35.13 10.03 12.20
N ASN A 420 35.45 9.61 13.42
CA ASN A 420 36.69 10.06 14.05
C ASN A 420 37.91 9.44 13.34
N GLY A 421 38.87 10.29 12.96
CA GLY A 421 40.19 9.89 12.47
C GLY A 421 41.16 9.54 13.60
N GLU A 422 42.32 8.98 13.24
CA GLU A 422 43.30 8.47 14.21
C GLU A 422 43.84 9.55 15.17
N ASP A 423 43.95 10.81 14.71
CA ASP A 423 44.45 11.94 15.49
C ASP A 423 43.33 12.77 16.15
N GLY A 424 42.07 12.30 16.08
CA GLY A 424 40.88 12.93 16.65
C GLY A 424 40.25 14.01 15.78
N GLU A 425 40.68 14.14 14.52
CA GLU A 425 40.00 14.90 13.47
C GLU A 425 38.72 14.20 13.00
N THR A 426 37.85 14.91 12.30
CA THR A 426 36.70 14.31 11.60
C THR A 426 37.10 13.96 10.17
N VAL A 427 36.93 12.69 9.80
CA VAL A 427 36.99 12.20 8.42
C VAL A 427 35.57 12.12 7.88
N LEU A 428 35.36 12.68 6.69
CA LEU A 428 34.07 12.61 5.99
C LEU A 428 34.13 11.50 4.94
N LEU A 429 33.26 10.50 5.09
CA LEU A 429 33.00 9.53 4.04
C LEU A 429 32.03 10.22 3.06
N GLU A 430 32.52 10.64 1.90
CA GLU A 430 31.75 11.41 0.90
C GLU A 430 31.60 10.64 -0.42
N GLN A 431 32.37 9.56 -0.60
CA GLN A 431 32.41 8.81 -1.85
C GLN A 431 32.16 7.32 -1.62
N VAL A 432 31.43 6.73 -2.55
CA VAL A 432 31.21 5.28 -2.62
C VAL A 432 32.47 4.60 -3.13
N GLY A 433 32.76 3.40 -2.62
CA GLY A 433 33.85 2.56 -3.12
C GLY A 433 35.25 3.00 -2.68
N VAL A 434 35.38 4.08 -1.88
CA VAL A 434 36.64 4.58 -1.35
C VAL A 434 36.91 4.01 0.05
N ASP A 435 38.11 3.46 0.26
CA ASP A 435 38.60 3.04 1.56
C ASP A 435 39.13 4.26 2.34
N TYR A 436 38.50 4.59 3.45
CA TYR A 436 38.88 5.68 4.34
C TYR A 436 39.58 5.14 5.58
N GLU A 437 40.80 5.61 5.82
CA GLU A 437 41.53 5.36 7.08
C GLU A 437 40.94 6.24 8.19
N VAL A 438 40.48 5.61 9.26
CA VAL A 438 39.83 6.26 10.40
C VAL A 438 40.33 5.62 11.70
N ALA A 439 39.95 6.16 12.85
CA ALA A 439 40.31 5.54 14.12
C ALA A 439 39.78 4.10 14.19
N GLY A 440 40.67 3.13 14.40
CA GLY A 440 40.31 1.72 14.54
C GLY A 440 40.39 0.90 13.25
N GLY A 441 40.73 1.48 12.10
CA GLY A 441 40.93 0.76 10.85
C GLY A 441 40.34 1.47 9.64
N THR A 442 39.76 0.72 8.72
CA THR A 442 39.23 1.25 7.46
C THR A 442 37.70 1.13 7.41
N LEU A 443 37.03 2.13 6.84
CA LEU A 443 35.63 2.06 6.44
C LEU A 443 35.45 2.45 4.98
N ARG A 444 34.46 1.86 4.32
CA ARG A 444 34.06 2.19 2.95
C ARG A 444 32.54 2.14 2.82
N VAL A 445 31.98 3.16 2.17
CA VAL A 445 30.57 3.18 1.79
C VAL A 445 30.38 2.36 0.51
N VAL A 446 29.35 1.53 0.48
CA VAL A 446 28.99 0.65 -0.65
C VAL A 446 27.90 1.27 -1.52
N GLY A 447 26.91 1.92 -0.90
CA GLY A 447 25.78 2.56 -1.58
C GLY A 447 24.56 2.66 -0.67
N LEU A 448 23.40 2.96 -1.26
CA LEU A 448 22.11 3.03 -0.58
C LEU A 448 21.27 1.77 -0.81
N SER A 449 20.59 1.27 0.21
CA SER A 449 19.54 0.23 0.10
C SER A 449 18.25 0.69 0.79
N ASP A 450 17.24 -0.18 0.87
CA ASP A 450 15.91 0.18 1.41
C ASP A 450 15.23 1.21 0.48
N LEU A 451 15.26 0.91 -0.83
CA LEU A 451 14.73 1.78 -1.88
C LEU A 451 13.97 0.96 -2.92
N GLY A 452 14.69 0.19 -3.72
CA GLY A 452 14.11 -0.54 -4.84
C GLY A 452 15.07 -1.58 -5.37
N GLN A 453 14.71 -2.20 -6.49
CA GLN A 453 15.43 -3.36 -6.97
C GLN A 453 16.85 -3.03 -7.47
N ARG A 454 17.75 -3.99 -7.34
CA ARG A 454 19.10 -3.90 -7.91
C ARG A 454 19.06 -3.64 -9.43
N GLU A 455 19.98 -2.81 -9.92
CA GLU A 455 20.17 -2.62 -11.36
C GLU A 455 20.33 -3.97 -12.07
N ASN A 456 19.46 -4.24 -13.04
CA ASN A 456 19.48 -5.47 -13.83
C ASN A 456 19.00 -5.18 -15.25
N PRO A 457 19.92 -4.83 -16.16
CA PRO A 457 19.58 -4.50 -17.55
C PRO A 457 18.88 -5.64 -18.30
N ASP A 458 19.14 -6.90 -17.92
CA ASP A 458 18.52 -8.08 -18.55
C ASP A 458 17.04 -8.23 -18.16
N GLU A 459 16.64 -7.69 -17.00
CA GLU A 459 15.25 -7.66 -16.52
C GLU A 459 14.58 -6.30 -16.75
N GLY A 460 15.28 -5.35 -17.37
CA GLY A 460 14.75 -4.04 -17.70
C GLY A 460 14.82 -3.02 -16.57
N ILE A 461 15.57 -3.31 -15.50
CA ILE A 461 15.76 -2.45 -14.33
C ILE A 461 17.02 -1.61 -14.55
N TYR A 462 16.86 -0.30 -14.55
CA TYR A 462 17.93 0.68 -14.74
C TYR A 462 17.81 1.76 -13.67
N TYR A 463 18.93 2.31 -13.23
CA TYR A 463 18.97 3.50 -12.38
C TYR A 463 18.87 4.73 -13.29
N ASP A 464 17.64 5.07 -13.66
CA ASP A 464 17.29 6.22 -14.49
C ASP A 464 15.95 6.84 -14.04
N ASP A 465 15.40 7.76 -14.84
CA ASP A 465 14.14 8.47 -14.52
C ASP A 465 12.94 7.53 -14.28
N CYS A 466 13.06 6.25 -14.62
CA CYS A 466 12.01 5.24 -14.54
C CYS A 466 12.28 4.17 -13.48
N TYR A 467 13.30 4.39 -12.66
CA TYR A 467 13.54 3.61 -11.45
C TYR A 467 12.35 3.73 -10.49
N GLY A 468 11.92 2.59 -9.94
CA GLY A 468 10.86 2.52 -8.93
C GLY A 468 11.45 2.25 -7.55
N GLU A 469 11.10 3.10 -6.59
CA GLU A 469 11.39 2.91 -5.16
C GLU A 469 10.11 2.62 -4.35
N ASP A 470 10.26 2.11 -3.13
CA ASP A 470 9.22 1.86 -2.11
C ASP A 470 8.62 3.13 -1.48
N ARG A 471 9.40 4.22 -1.43
CA ARG A 471 9.05 5.59 -0.98
C ARG A 471 8.83 5.74 0.52
N ASP A 472 9.33 4.83 1.34
CA ASP A 472 9.14 4.93 2.79
C ASP A 472 10.04 5.96 3.49
N ASN A 473 10.05 5.91 4.82
CA ASN A 473 10.77 6.86 5.67
C ASN A 473 12.18 6.38 6.07
N TYR A 474 12.61 5.25 5.53
CA TYR A 474 13.88 4.62 5.81
C TYR A 474 14.78 4.67 4.59
N ILE A 475 16.06 4.87 4.86
CA ILE A 475 17.12 4.77 3.85
C ILE A 475 18.30 4.12 4.56
N ASP A 476 18.88 3.11 3.94
CA ASP A 476 20.04 2.42 4.48
C ASP A 476 21.32 2.80 3.75
N ILE A 477 22.33 3.24 4.50
CA ILE A 477 23.70 3.42 4.00
C ILE A 477 24.50 2.16 4.36
N ILE A 478 24.93 1.42 3.34
CA ILE A 478 25.68 0.17 3.53
C ILE A 478 27.17 0.44 3.60
N LEU A 479 27.82 -0.10 4.64
CA LEU A 479 29.25 0.06 4.88
C LEU A 479 29.96 -1.30 5.01
N VAL A 480 31.22 -1.32 4.61
CA VAL A 480 32.15 -2.44 4.85
C VAL A 480 33.43 -1.93 5.50
N GLY A 481 34.05 -2.75 6.33
CA GLY A 481 35.29 -2.38 7.02
C GLY A 481 35.44 -2.99 8.42
N ASP A 482 36.27 -2.34 9.24
CA ASP A 482 36.59 -2.83 10.59
C ASP A 482 35.53 -2.39 11.62
N GLU A 483 35.17 -3.29 12.55
CA GLU A 483 34.23 -2.97 13.63
C GLU A 483 34.74 -1.85 14.55
N GLU A 484 36.04 -1.83 14.85
CA GLU A 484 36.64 -0.74 15.64
C GLU A 484 36.53 0.60 14.92
N ALA A 485 36.58 0.61 13.58
CA ALA A 485 36.36 1.78 12.76
C ALA A 485 34.89 2.21 12.73
N ALA A 486 33.96 1.26 12.57
CA ALA A 486 32.52 1.51 12.58
C ALA A 486 32.03 2.15 13.89
N ARG A 487 32.61 1.74 15.03
CA ARG A 487 32.34 2.33 16.36
C ARG A 487 32.76 3.80 16.50
N ASN A 488 33.54 4.33 15.55
CA ASN A 488 33.95 5.73 15.51
C ASN A 488 33.06 6.60 14.61
N ILE A 489 32.01 6.06 13.99
CA ILE A 489 30.97 6.84 13.33
C ILE A 489 30.26 7.73 14.37
N THR A 490 29.99 8.97 14.00
CA THR A 490 29.44 9.99 14.92
C THR A 490 28.14 10.61 14.40
N PHE A 491 28.08 10.95 13.11
CA PHE A 491 26.93 11.61 12.50
C PHE A 491 26.69 11.12 11.07
N VAL A 492 25.44 11.14 10.65
CA VAL A 492 25.06 11.23 9.23
C VAL A 492 24.70 12.68 8.95
N GLU A 493 25.16 13.22 7.84
CA GLU A 493 24.79 14.56 7.41
C GLU A 493 24.12 14.52 6.04
N ILE A 494 23.08 15.33 5.91
CA ILE A 494 22.52 15.79 4.64
C ILE A 494 22.99 17.23 4.46
N PRO A 495 24.02 17.49 3.63
CA PRO A 495 24.55 18.84 3.49
C PRO A 495 23.60 19.80 2.77
N ALA A 496 22.66 19.24 2.00
CA ALA A 496 21.67 19.94 1.18
C ALA A 496 22.30 21.00 0.23
N LEU A 497 21.46 21.89 -0.30
CA LEU A 497 21.86 22.89 -1.28
C LEU A 497 22.99 23.83 -0.78
N GLU A 498 23.02 24.15 0.52
CA GLU A 498 24.06 25.02 1.10
C GLU A 498 25.44 24.36 1.08
N GLY A 499 25.50 23.03 1.26
CA GLY A 499 26.71 22.23 1.15
C GLY A 499 27.17 21.97 -0.28
N GLY A 500 26.40 22.36 -1.29
CA GLY A 500 26.65 22.03 -2.70
C GLY A 500 26.16 20.64 -3.11
N TYR A 501 25.30 20.04 -2.28
CA TYR A 501 24.63 18.75 -2.50
C TYR A 501 23.20 18.98 -3.01
N SER A 502 22.53 17.92 -3.41
CA SER A 502 21.08 17.94 -3.64
C SER A 502 20.33 18.01 -2.30
N ALA A 503 19.10 18.50 -2.33
CA ALA A 503 18.21 18.48 -1.16
C ALA A 503 17.09 17.46 -1.36
N PHE A 504 16.58 16.92 -0.26
CA PHE A 504 15.35 16.15 -0.28
C PHE A 504 14.13 17.03 -0.16
N TYR A 505 13.00 16.54 -0.64
CA TYR A 505 11.70 17.18 -0.57
C TYR A 505 10.67 16.18 -0.05
N ASN A 506 9.69 16.69 0.69
CA ASN A 506 8.45 15.97 0.96
C ASN A 506 7.71 15.76 -0.38
N PRO A 507 6.82 14.75 -0.47
CA PRO A 507 5.91 14.65 -1.60
C PRO A 507 5.15 15.98 -1.82
N GLY A 508 4.80 16.28 -3.06
CA GLY A 508 4.30 17.62 -3.41
C GLY A 508 5.39 18.68 -3.60
N GLY A 509 6.64 18.23 -3.74
CA GLY A 509 7.76 19.05 -4.22
C GLY A 509 7.65 19.38 -5.72
N PRO A 510 8.57 20.22 -6.24
CA PRO A 510 8.47 20.77 -7.58
C PRO A 510 8.51 19.73 -8.70
N GLY A 511 9.06 18.55 -8.44
CA GLY A 511 9.45 17.60 -9.49
C GLY A 511 10.50 18.20 -10.45
N PRO A 512 10.85 17.49 -11.52
CA PRO A 512 11.83 17.97 -12.49
C PRO A 512 11.28 19.10 -13.37
N GLU A 513 9.96 19.21 -13.53
CA GLU A 513 9.31 20.11 -14.49
C GLU A 513 8.10 20.88 -13.88
N PRO A 514 8.32 21.75 -12.88
CA PRO A 514 7.25 22.39 -12.11
C PRO A 514 6.29 23.23 -12.96
N PHE A 515 5.00 23.16 -12.66
CA PHE A 515 3.98 24.05 -13.20
C PHE A 515 4.13 25.50 -12.70
N GLU A 516 3.96 26.46 -13.60
CA GLU A 516 3.90 27.88 -13.26
C GLU A 516 2.69 28.18 -12.36
N GLY A 517 2.94 28.95 -11.30
CA GLY A 517 1.89 29.43 -10.38
C GLY A 517 1.48 28.43 -9.30
N VAL A 518 2.02 27.21 -9.30
CA VAL A 518 1.83 26.24 -8.22
C VAL A 518 2.90 26.44 -7.15
N ARG A 519 2.49 26.35 -5.88
CA ARG A 519 3.41 26.35 -4.74
C ARG A 519 3.63 24.91 -4.28
N TYR A 520 4.91 24.54 -4.22
CA TYR A 520 5.40 23.21 -3.83
C TYR A 520 6.04 23.24 -2.45
N THR A 521 6.25 22.07 -1.87
CA THR A 521 7.08 21.93 -0.66
C THR A 521 8.49 22.46 -0.92
N ALA A 522 9.09 23.03 0.12
CA ALA A 522 10.43 23.60 0.10
C ALA A 522 11.50 22.49 0.16
N PRO A 523 12.73 22.76 -0.29
CA PRO A 523 13.85 21.83 -0.06
C PRO A 523 14.10 21.66 1.44
N GLY A 524 14.52 20.46 1.80
CA GLY A 524 15.07 20.13 3.12
C GLY A 524 16.29 21.00 3.42
N PRO A 525 16.46 21.43 4.68
CA PRO A 525 17.63 22.19 5.09
C PRO A 525 18.86 21.29 5.21
N PRO A 526 20.07 21.85 5.35
CA PRO A 526 21.20 21.08 5.86
C PRO A 526 20.87 20.50 7.23
N ASP A 527 21.20 19.23 7.42
CA ASP A 527 20.85 18.49 8.62
C ASP A 527 21.95 17.52 9.03
N ILE A 528 22.15 17.36 10.34
CA ILE A 528 23.19 16.50 10.92
C ILE A 528 22.61 15.71 12.08
N GLU A 529 22.46 14.41 11.87
CA GLU A 529 21.81 13.51 12.81
C GLU A 529 22.87 12.65 13.54
N PRO A 530 22.90 12.65 14.88
CA PRO A 530 23.79 11.78 15.64
C PRO A 530 23.48 10.30 15.40
N VAL A 531 24.53 9.49 15.28
CA VAL A 531 24.39 8.04 15.07
C VAL A 531 24.34 7.30 16.40
N ILE A 532 23.28 6.53 16.59
CA ILE A 532 23.18 5.54 17.67
C ILE A 532 24.00 4.31 17.27
N ILE A 533 25.03 3.97 18.05
CA ILE A 533 25.84 2.77 17.83
C ILE A 533 25.13 1.55 18.43
N ALA A 534 24.31 0.88 17.62
CA ALA A 534 23.49 -0.27 17.98
C ALA A 534 24.12 -1.60 17.50
N LEU A 535 25.44 -1.73 17.70
CA LEU A 535 26.20 -2.94 17.37
C LEU A 535 26.08 -4.03 18.46
N ASP A 536 26.01 -3.62 19.72
CA ASP A 536 25.93 -4.55 20.87
C ASP A 536 24.49 -4.90 21.27
N ASP A 537 23.56 -3.97 21.03
CA ASP A 537 22.12 -4.15 21.11
C ASP A 537 21.52 -3.58 19.82
N PRO A 538 20.90 -4.40 18.95
CA PRO A 538 20.40 -3.93 17.67
C PRO A 538 19.23 -2.94 17.80
N MET A 539 18.64 -2.82 18.99
CA MET A 539 17.46 -2.00 19.25
C MET A 539 16.30 -2.35 18.30
N ARG A 540 16.00 -3.65 18.22
CA ARG A 540 14.96 -4.24 17.38
C ARG A 540 13.98 -5.08 18.18
N ILE A 541 12.75 -5.17 17.72
CA ILE A 541 11.70 -5.92 18.40
C ILE A 541 10.87 -6.78 17.45
N ASP A 542 10.39 -7.90 18.00
CA ASP A 542 9.46 -8.81 17.32
C ASP A 542 8.12 -8.80 18.04
N ARG A 543 7.05 -8.93 17.26
CA ARG A 543 5.68 -9.03 17.76
C ARG A 543 4.82 -9.85 16.82
N ALA A 544 4.12 -10.84 17.35
CA ALA A 544 3.16 -11.60 16.56
C ALA A 544 1.88 -10.80 16.31
N ALA A 545 1.26 -11.02 15.14
CA ALA A 545 -0.08 -10.52 14.83
C ALA A 545 -1.11 -10.90 15.90
N ARG A 546 -2.14 -10.07 16.11
CA ARG A 546 -3.19 -10.28 17.12
C ARG A 546 -4.58 -10.59 16.58
#